data_AF-A0A3M1NQY1-F1
#
_entry.id   AF-A0A3M1NQY1-F1
#
_cell.length_a   1.000
_cell.length_b   1.000
_cell.length_c   1.000
_cell.angle_alpha   90.00
_cell.angle_beta   90.00
_cell.angle_gamma   90.00
#
_symmetry.space_group_name_H-M   'P 1'
#
loop_
_entity.id
_entity.type
_entity.pdbx_description
1 polymer ?
#
loop_
_entity_poly.entity_id
_entity_poly.type
_entity_poly.pdbx_seq_one_letter_code
_entity_poly.pdbx_strand_id
1 'polypeptide(L)'
;LTGLPPTAGFVGKFYLFAAVVKAGPAFYWLAVLGVLNSVISLYYYARILKAMFFDKSEEKDVSALSVSPFYVVLLAVLVVPTILIGVYWAPLADLANYSVEFLRAL
;
A
#
# COMPACT_ATOMS: atom_id res chain seq x y z
N LEU A 1 -3.70 0.52 -0.85
CA LEU A 1 -3.47 0.28 0.61
C LEU A 1 -3.54 -1.19 1.02
N THR A 2 -4.21 -2.04 0.25
CA THR A 2 -4.24 -3.50 0.45
C THR A 2 -2.86 -4.12 0.64
N GLY A 3 -1.83 -3.51 0.05
CA GLY A 3 -0.46 -4.04 0.03
C GLY A 3 -0.31 -5.03 -1.10
N LEU A 4 -0.54 -4.59 -2.35
CA LEU A 4 -0.26 -5.41 -3.52
C LEU A 4 1.21 -5.26 -3.91
N PRO A 5 1.95 -6.35 -4.22
CA PRO A 5 3.26 -6.23 -4.84
C PRO A 5 3.15 -5.50 -6.20
N PRO A 6 4.05 -4.58 -6.57
CA PRO A 6 5.30 -4.16 -5.92
C PRO A 6 5.20 -2.84 -5.11
N THR A 7 4.05 -2.52 -4.49
CA THR A 7 3.86 -1.23 -3.79
C THR A 7 4.62 -1.16 -2.46
N ALA A 8 5.03 0.05 -2.05
CA ALA A 8 5.66 0.30 -0.74
C ALA A 8 4.82 -0.22 0.44
N GLY A 9 3.49 -0.12 0.33
CA GLY A 9 2.58 -0.63 1.35
C GLY A 9 2.61 -2.16 1.51
N PHE A 10 2.99 -2.93 0.48
CA PHE A 10 3.20 -4.37 0.60
C PHE A 10 4.45 -4.67 1.44
N VAL A 11 5.58 -4.04 1.08
CA VAL A 11 6.86 -4.25 1.77
C VAL A 11 6.76 -3.86 3.24
N GLY A 12 6.16 -2.70 3.54
CA GLY A 12 5.95 -2.26 4.93
C GLY A 12 5.14 -3.27 5.76
N LYS A 13 4.03 -3.80 5.22
CA LYS A 13 3.23 -4.82 5.91
C LYS A 13 3.99 -6.14 6.07
N PHE A 14 4.75 -6.55 5.08
CA PHE A 14 5.57 -7.76 5.15
C PHE A 14 6.59 -7.67 6.31
N TYR A 15 7.31 -6.55 6.41
CA TYR A 15 8.24 -6.30 7.52
C TYR A 15 7.51 -6.23 8.87
N LEU A 16 6.33 -5.61 8.92
CA LEU A 16 5.51 -5.55 10.14
C LEU A 16 5.12 -6.96 10.61
N PHE A 17 4.62 -7.82 9.72
CA PHE A 17 4.27 -9.19 10.07
C PHE A 17 5.49 -10.03 10.43
N ALA A 18 6.61 -9.85 9.73
CA ALA A 18 7.87 -10.50 10.07
C ALA A 18 8.35 -10.10 11.47
N ALA A 19 8.22 -8.82 11.85
CA ALA A 19 8.56 -8.33 13.18
C ALA A 19 7.66 -8.95 14.27
N VAL A 20 6.35 -9.03 14.03
CA VAL A 20 5.39 -9.67 14.94
C VAL A 20 5.70 -11.15 15.13
N VAL A 21 6.00 -11.88 14.05
CA VAL A 21 6.36 -13.30 14.14
C VAL A 21 7.69 -13.49 14.88
N LYS A 22 8.67 -12.61 14.64
CA LYS A 22 9.95 -12.62 15.37
C LYS A 22 9.81 -12.29 16.86
N ALA A 23 8.80 -11.49 17.24
CA ALA A 23 8.53 -11.16 18.64
C ALA A 23 8.04 -12.38 19.46
N GLY A 24 7.64 -13.47 18.80
CA GLY A 24 7.37 -14.76 19.41
C GLY A 24 5.89 -15.16 19.48
N PRO A 25 5.60 -16.38 20.01
CA PRO A 25 4.27 -16.99 19.91
C PRO A 25 3.14 -16.18 20.53
N ALA A 26 3.44 -15.39 21.57
CA ALA A 26 2.47 -14.52 22.24
C ALA A 26 1.85 -13.46 21.32
N PHE A 27 2.50 -13.13 20.21
CA PHE A 27 2.05 -12.10 19.26
C PHE A 27 1.47 -12.66 17.96
N TYR A 28 1.43 -13.98 17.78
CA TYR A 28 0.96 -14.58 16.52
C TYR A 28 -0.50 -14.21 16.19
N TRP A 29 -1.33 -14.02 17.20
CA TRP A 29 -2.71 -13.55 17.01
C TRP A 29 -2.77 -12.18 16.32
N LEU A 30 -1.81 -11.27 16.56
CA LEU A 30 -1.72 -9.99 15.87
C LEU A 30 -1.42 -10.17 14.39
N ALA A 31 -0.54 -11.11 14.04
CA ALA A 31 -0.24 -11.44 12.65
C ALA A 31 -1.49 -11.98 11.95
N VAL A 32 -2.23 -12.88 12.61
CA VAL A 32 -3.50 -13.43 12.08
C VAL A 32 -4.51 -12.30 11.85
N LEU A 33 -4.75 -11.44 12.84
CA LEU A 33 -5.68 -10.32 12.69
C LEU A 33 -5.23 -9.35 11.58
N GLY A 34 -3.94 -9.06 11.47
CA GLY A 34 -3.40 -8.18 10.44
C GLY A 34 -3.56 -8.74 9.02
N VAL A 35 -3.37 -10.06 8.86
CA VAL A 35 -3.60 -10.76 7.60
C VAL A 35 -5.09 -10.74 7.26
N LEU A 36 -5.97 -11.10 8.20
CA LEU A 36 -7.43 -11.07 7.98
C LEU A 36 -7.91 -9.68 7.57
N ASN A 37 -7.46 -8.62 8.27
CA ASN A 37 -7.78 -7.25 7.92
C ASN A 37 -7.30 -6.89 6.50
N SER A 38 -6.15 -7.41 6.06
CA SER A 38 -5.64 -7.20 4.71
C SER A 38 -6.49 -7.92 3.65
N VAL A 39 -6.98 -9.14 3.94
CA VAL A 39 -7.91 -9.86 3.05
C VAL A 39 -9.25 -9.14 2.94
N ILE A 40 -9.82 -8.69 4.06
CA ILE A 40 -11.07 -7.92 4.06
C ILE A 40 -10.90 -6.64 3.24
N SER A 41 -9.80 -5.92 3.45
CA SER A 41 -9.46 -4.74 2.64
C SER A 41 -9.36 -5.06 1.15
N LEU A 42 -8.74 -6.20 0.79
CA LEU A 42 -8.62 -6.64 -0.61
C LEU A 42 -9.98 -6.78 -1.28
N TYR A 43 -10.96 -7.36 -0.60
CA TYR A 43 -12.32 -7.48 -1.13
C TYR A 43 -12.92 -6.12 -1.48
N TYR A 44 -12.86 -5.15 -0.56
CA TYR A 44 -13.40 -3.81 -0.81
C TYR A 44 -12.69 -3.09 -1.97
N TYR A 45 -11.36 -3.20 -2.05
CA TYR A 45 -10.61 -2.58 -3.15
C TYR A 45 -10.84 -3.29 -4.49
N ALA A 46 -10.93 -4.62 -4.50
CA ALA A 46 -11.24 -5.38 -5.71
C ALA A 46 -12.63 -5.04 -6.25
N ARG A 47 -13.62 -4.78 -5.37
CA ARG A 47 -14.95 -4.32 -5.78
C ARG A 47 -14.90 -2.98 -6.52
N ILE A 48 -14.06 -2.05 -6.10
CA ILE A 48 -13.87 -0.76 -6.78
C ILE A 48 -13.21 -0.98 -8.15
N LEU A 49 -12.15 -1.79 -8.21
CA LEU A 49 -11.49 -2.12 -9.49
C LEU A 49 -12.46 -2.80 -10.46
N LYS A 50 -13.31 -3.69 -9.96
CA LYS A 50 -14.37 -4.32 -10.76
C LYS A 50 -15.29 -3.26 -11.37
N ALA A 51 -15.79 -2.34 -10.55
CA ALA A 51 -16.67 -1.26 -11.02
C ALA A 51 -15.98 -0.34 -12.04
N MET A 52 -14.67 -0.11 -11.89
CA MET A 52 -13.91 0.76 -12.80
C MET A 52 -13.61 0.12 -14.17
N PHE A 53 -13.33 -1.18 -14.21
CA PHE A 53 -12.79 -1.83 -15.42
C PHE A 53 -13.74 -2.84 -16.08
N PHE A 54 -14.67 -3.44 -15.33
CA PHE A 54 -15.45 -4.58 -15.79
C PHE A 54 -16.96 -4.32 -15.87
N ASP A 55 -17.48 -3.41 -15.04
CA ASP A 55 -18.90 -3.06 -15.09
C ASP A 55 -19.14 -2.13 -16.30
N LYS A 56 -20.14 -2.46 -17.12
CA LYS A 56 -20.51 -1.64 -18.30
C LYS A 56 -21.26 -0.40 -17.84
N SER A 57 -20.88 0.76 -18.36
CA SER A 57 -21.66 1.99 -18.21
C SER A 57 -22.99 1.83 -18.95
N GLU A 58 -24.12 1.92 -18.24
CA GLU A 58 -25.45 1.93 -18.87
C GLU A 58 -25.76 3.28 -19.54
N GLU A 59 -25.05 4.34 -19.17
CA GLU A 59 -25.14 5.65 -19.81
C GLU A 59 -24.11 5.77 -20.94
N LYS A 60 -24.62 5.93 -22.16
CA LYS A 60 -23.86 6.23 -23.40
C LYS A 60 -23.36 7.68 -23.48
N ASP A 61 -23.44 8.44 -22.40
CA ASP A 61 -23.13 9.87 -22.39
C ASP A 61 -22.03 10.20 -21.37
N VAL A 62 -20.99 9.37 -21.33
CA VAL A 62 -19.72 9.77 -20.72
C VAL A 62 -19.03 10.69 -21.73
N SER A 63 -19.52 11.92 -21.83
CA SER A 63 -18.78 13.02 -22.44
C SER A 63 -17.34 12.91 -21.93
N ALA A 64 -16.39 12.76 -22.86
CA ALA A 64 -15.02 12.37 -22.54
C ALA A 64 -14.51 13.21 -21.37
N LEU A 65 -14.27 12.57 -20.22
CA LEU A 65 -13.82 13.25 -19.01
C LEU A 65 -12.55 14.02 -19.37
N SER A 66 -12.66 15.35 -19.46
CA SER A 66 -11.53 16.21 -19.76
C SER A 66 -10.67 16.32 -18.52
N VAL A 67 -9.73 15.39 -18.35
CA VAL A 67 -8.79 15.41 -17.24
C VAL A 67 -7.72 16.47 -17.53
N SER A 68 -7.67 17.51 -16.69
CA SER A 68 -6.61 18.53 -16.79
C SER A 68 -5.23 17.89 -16.60
N PRO A 69 -4.19 18.32 -17.36
CA PRO A 69 -2.83 17.83 -17.20
C PRO A 69 -2.29 17.93 -15.76
N PHE A 70 -2.77 18.90 -14.98
CA PHE A 70 -2.42 19.04 -13.57
C PHE A 70 -2.76 17.77 -12.74
N TYR A 71 -3.94 17.18 -12.95
CA TYR A 71 -4.35 15.98 -12.23
C TYR A 71 -3.51 14.76 -12.63
N VAL A 72 -3.11 14.68 -13.90
CA VAL A 72 -2.23 13.60 -14.38
C VAL A 72 -0.87 13.69 -13.70
N VAL A 73 -0.27 14.89 -13.65
CA VAL A 73 1.01 15.11 -12.97
C VAL A 73 0.89 14.81 -11.47
N LEU A 74 -0.18 15.28 -10.83
CA LEU A 74 -0.42 15.01 -9.41
C LEU A 74 -0.52 13.50 -9.12
N LEU A 75 -1.28 12.76 -9.93
CA LEU A 75 -1.40 11.31 -9.80
C LEU A 75 -0.05 10.61 -10.03
N ALA A 76 0.72 11.05 -11.02
CA ALA A 76 2.05 10.52 -11.28
C ALA A 76 3.00 10.73 -10.09
N VAL A 77 3.00 11.93 -9.50
CA VAL A 77 3.81 12.27 -8.32
C VAL A 77 3.44 11.42 -7.10
N LEU A 78 2.21 10.91 -6.99
CA LEU A 78 1.80 10.03 -5.89
C LEU A 78 2.08 8.54 -6.19
N VAL A 79 1.82 8.10 -7.42
CA VAL A 79 1.96 6.68 -7.81
C VAL A 79 3.42 6.31 -7.97
N VAL A 80 4.24 7.16 -8.61
CA VAL A 80 5.63 6.85 -8.92
C VAL A 80 6.45 6.58 -7.65
N PRO A 81 6.46 7.44 -6.61
CA PRO A 81 7.17 7.13 -5.38
C PRO A 81 6.63 5.88 -4.68
N THR A 82 5.31 5.65 -4.72
CA THR A 82 4.70 4.45 -4.10
C THR A 82 5.25 3.15 -4.71
N ILE A 83 5.50 3.14 -6.01
CA ILE A 83 6.09 1.98 -6.70
C ILE A 83 7.61 1.98 -6.50
N LEU A 84 8.28 3.11 -6.71
CA LEU A 84 9.74 3.22 -6.59
C LEU A 84 10.22 2.80 -5.20
N ILE A 85 9.59 3.28 -4.13
CA ILE A 85 9.92 2.89 -2.76
C ILE A 85 9.60 1.41 -2.50
N GLY A 86 8.53 0.90 -3.11
CA GLY A 86 8.18 -0.52 -2.99
C GLY A 86 9.19 -1.45 -3.65
N VAL A 87 9.80 -1.04 -4.76
CA VAL A 87 10.88 -1.78 -5.42
C VAL A 87 12.23 -1.52 -4.74
N TYR A 88 12.51 -0.27 -4.38
CA TYR A 88 13.76 0.18 -3.77
C TYR A 88 13.54 0.57 -2.30
N TRP A 89 13.38 -0.45 -1.46
CA TRP A 89 13.02 -0.29 -0.05
C TRP A 89 14.16 0.22 0.84
N ALA A 90 15.42 -0.08 0.48
CA ALA A 90 16.59 0.13 1.33
C ALA A 90 16.70 1.56 1.91
N PRO A 91 16.57 2.66 1.13
CA PRO A 91 16.74 4.00 1.68
C PRO A 91 15.75 4.34 2.78
N LEU A 92 14.50 3.88 2.64
CA LEU A 92 13.46 4.13 3.64
C LEU A 92 13.70 3.29 4.90
N ALA A 93 14.16 2.05 4.74
CA ALA A 93 14.53 1.19 5.87
C ALA A 93 15.71 1.77 6.65
N ASP A 94 16.75 2.22 5.95
CA ASP A 94 17.94 2.80 6.57
C ASP A 94 17.60 4.08 7.33
N LEU A 95 16.79 4.96 6.73
CA LEU A 95 16.31 6.18 7.39
C LEU A 95 15.53 5.88 8.68
N ALA A 96 14.69 4.83 8.65
CA ALA A 96 13.94 4.39 9.82
C ALA A 96 14.88 3.85 10.92
N ASN A 97 15.89 3.04 10.55
CA ASN A 97 16.86 2.50 11.49
C ASN A 97 17.70 3.61 12.15
N TYR A 98 18.20 4.57 11.37
CA TYR A 98 18.92 5.74 11.91
C TYR A 98 18.07 6.52 12.90
N SER A 99 16.79 6.71 12.60
CA SER A 99 15.86 7.40 13.50
C SER A 99 15.66 6.64 14.82
N VAL A 100 15.58 5.31 14.78
CA VAL A 100 15.44 4.47 15.98
C VAL A 100 16.72 4.50 16.82
N GLU A 101 17.90 4.44 16.19
CA GLU A 101 19.18 4.54 16.91
C GLU A 101 19.36 5.90 17.58
N PHE A 102 19.02 6.99 16.87
CA PHE A 102 19.03 8.34 17.43
C PHE A 102 18.12 8.45 18.66
N LEU A 103 16.90 7.92 18.59
CA LEU A 103 15.96 7.94 19.71
C LEU A 103 16.41 7.09 20.91
N ARG A 104 17.20 6.03 20.68
CA ARG A 104 17.77 5.20 21.77
C ARG A 104 18.98 5.85 22.43
N ALA A 105 19.63 6.80 21.77
CA ALA A 105 20.79 7.52 22.27
C ALA A 105 20.42 8.76 23.13
N LEU A 106 19.15 9.19 23.07
CA LEU A 106 18.54 10.19 23.96
C LEU A 106 18.15 9.57 25.30
#